data_AF-A0A7Y2EM68-F1
#
_entry.id   AF-A0A7Y2EM68-F1
#
_cell.length_a   1.000
_cell.length_b   1.000
_cell.length_c   1.000
_cell.angle_alpha   90.00
_cell.angle_beta   90.00
_cell.angle_gamma   90.00
#
_symmetry.space_group_name_H-M   'P 1'
#
loop_
_entity.id
_entity.type
_entity.pdbx_description
1 polymer ?
#
loop_
_entity_poly.entity_id
_entity_poly.type
_entity_poly.pdbx_seq_one_letter_code
_entity_poly.pdbx_strand_id
1 'polypeptide(L)' 'EQAAAFHLIARMQSPVLPKIIDFSLDYLRANYEQRTYARCNVTRQGRSVANVHITAWQEDEDKPTATARAHFLIDDEIT' A
#
# COMPACT_ATOMS: atom_id res chain seq x y z
N GLU A 1 1.32 -1.84 6.16
CA GLU A 1 2.66 -1.49 5.64
C GLU A 1 3.22 -2.58 4.71
N GLN A 2 3.58 -3.77 5.22
CA GLN A 2 4.27 -4.82 4.44
C GLN A 2 3.52 -5.28 3.18
N ALA A 3 2.19 -5.41 3.23
CA ALA A 3 1.38 -5.81 2.06
C ALA A 3 1.50 -4.83 0.88
N ALA A 4 1.64 -3.52 1.14
CA ALA A 4 1.77 -2.52 0.10
C ALA A 4 3.15 -2.56 -0.57
N ALA A 5 4.21 -2.76 0.22
CA ALA A 5 5.56 -2.98 -0.30
C ALA A 5 5.62 -4.23 -1.20
N PHE A 6 5.03 -5.35 -0.75
CA PHE A 6 4.96 -6.58 -1.57
C PHE A 6 4.17 -6.40 -2.87
N HIS A 7 3.05 -5.69 -2.84
CA HIS A 7 2.28 -5.39 -4.05
C HIS A 7 3.07 -4.56 -5.07
N LEU A 8 3.86 -3.59 -4.59
CA LEU A 8 4.69 -2.75 -5.44
C LEU A 8 5.85 -3.55 -6.05
N ILE A 9 6.54 -4.37 -5.26
CA ILE A 9 7.61 -5.28 -5.73
C ILE A 9 7.09 -6.21 -6.84
N ALA A 10 5.88 -6.78 -6.68
CA ALA A 10 5.29 -7.69 -7.65
C ALA A 10 4.95 -7.03 -9.01
N ARG A 11 4.90 -5.70 -9.10
CA ARG A 11 4.62 -4.94 -10.33
C ARG A 11 5.86 -4.31 -10.97
N MET A 12 7.02 -4.37 -10.33
CA MET A 12 8.25 -3.80 -10.88
C MET A 12 8.90 -4.77 -11.89
N GLN A 13 9.48 -4.24 -12.97
CA GLN A 13 10.25 -5.04 -13.93
C GLN A 13 11.60 -5.51 -13.36
N SER A 14 12.18 -4.73 -12.44
CA SER A 14 13.32 -5.11 -11.59
C SER A 14 12.91 -4.90 -10.13
N PRO A 15 12.70 -5.97 -9.33
CA PRO A 15 12.16 -5.84 -7.99
C PRO A 15 13.21 -5.28 -7.02
N VAL A 16 13.08 -3.98 -6.71
CA VAL A 16 13.85 -3.31 -5.65
C VAL A 16 12.93 -3.10 -4.46
N LEU A 17 13.44 -3.22 -3.22
CA LEU A 17 12.63 -2.97 -2.04
C LEU A 17 12.34 -1.46 -1.95
N PRO A 18 11.08 -1.01 -2.13
CA PRO A 18 10.79 0.40 -2.21
C PRO A 18 10.93 1.04 -0.82
N LYS A 19 11.65 2.16 -0.73
CA LYS A 19 11.81 2.89 0.54
C LYS A 19 10.53 3.66 0.85
N ILE A 20 10.00 3.54 2.06
CA ILE A 20 8.81 4.29 2.47
C ILE A 20 9.21 5.74 2.73
N ILE A 21 8.53 6.68 2.05
CA ILE A 21 8.67 8.12 2.29
C ILE A 21 7.71 8.51 3.42
N ASP A 22 6.43 8.19 3.23
CA ASP A 22 5.40 8.40 4.26
C ASP A 22 4.28 7.36 4.15
N PHE A 23 3.63 7.17 5.29
CA PHE A 23 2.48 6.30 5.45
C PHE A 23 1.49 6.99 6.39
N SER A 24 0.24 7.12 5.94
CA SER A 24 -0.88 7.61 6.74
C SER A 24 -2.02 6.60 6.72
N LEU A 25 -2.68 6.44 7.87
CA LEU A 25 -3.76 5.48 8.09
C LEU A 25 -4.92 6.18 8.80
N ASP A 26 -6.08 6.15 8.17
CA ASP A 26 -7.34 6.69 8.66
C ASP A 26 -8.24 5.53 9.10
N TYR A 27 -8.54 5.48 10.40
CA TYR A 27 -9.47 4.49 10.96
C TYR A 27 -10.91 4.99 10.81
N LEU A 28 -11.73 4.20 10.13
CA LEU A 28 -13.13 4.55 9.85
C LEU A 28 -14.08 3.80 10.79
N ARG A 29 -13.71 2.59 11.22
CA ARG A 29 -14.52 1.71 12.08
C ARG A 29 -13.61 0.89 12.99
N ALA A 30 -14.16 0.41 14.11
CA ALA A 30 -13.46 -0.53 14.97
C ALA A 30 -13.28 -1.88 14.25
N ASN A 31 -12.10 -2.47 14.41
CA ASN A 31 -11.82 -3.82 13.94
C ASN A 31 -12.28 -4.83 15.00
N TYR A 32 -12.89 -5.93 14.57
CA TYR A 32 -13.16 -7.08 15.42
C TYR A 32 -11.99 -8.06 15.37
N GLU A 33 -11.96 -9.08 16.25
CA GLU A 33 -10.98 -10.18 16.20
C GLU A 33 -11.29 -11.13 15.03
N GLN A 34 -11.12 -10.62 13.82
CA GLN A 34 -11.40 -11.31 12.56
C GLN A 34 -10.29 -11.03 11.56
N ARG A 35 -10.22 -11.83 10.49
CA ARG A 35 -9.25 -11.60 9.42
C ARG A 35 -9.54 -10.26 8.75
N THR A 36 -8.52 -9.43 8.67
CA THR A 36 -8.55 -8.18 7.91
C THR A 36 -7.87 -8.40 6.58
N TYR A 37 -8.62 -8.21 5.50
CA TYR A 37 -8.14 -8.17 4.14
C TYR A 37 -7.68 -6.76 3.78
N ALA A 38 -6.74 -6.67 2.84
CA ALA A 38 -6.28 -5.39 2.33
C ALA A 38 -6.09 -5.44 0.82
N ARG A 39 -6.48 -4.38 0.13
CA ARG A 39 -6.21 -4.14 -1.28
C ARG A 39 -5.32 -2.93 -1.41
N CYS A 40 -4.26 -3.09 -2.18
CA CYS A 40 -3.35 -2.00 -2.51
C CYS A 40 -3.56 -1.64 -3.99
N ASN A 41 -3.75 -0.36 -4.28
CA ASN A 41 -3.87 0.15 -5.63
C ASN A 41 -2.81 1.24 -5.84
N VAL A 42 -1.91 1.02 -6.80
CA VAL A 42 -0.94 2.02 -7.22
C VAL A 42 -1.67 3.07 -8.05
N THR A 43 -1.97 4.23 -7.45
CA THR A 43 -2.70 5.31 -8.10
C THR A 43 -1.82 6.10 -9.06
N ARG A 44 -0.52 6.16 -8.78
CA ARG A 44 0.48 6.80 -9.65
C ARG A 44 1.83 6.14 -9.47
N GLN A 45 2.50 5.81 -10.57
CA GLN A 45 3.88 5.34 -10.59
C GLN A 45 4.70 6.32 -11.42
N GLY A 46 5.39 7.24 -10.76
CA GLY A 46 6.38 8.13 -11.38
C GLY A 46 7.75 7.49 -11.47
N ARG A 47 8.73 8.23 -11.98
CA ARG A 47 10.11 7.73 -12.14
C ARG A 47 10.78 7.39 -10.80
N SER A 48 10.49 8.16 -9.76
CA SER A 48 11.12 8.00 -8.44
C SER A 48 10.13 7.88 -7.29
N VAL A 49 8.83 8.14 -7.52
CA VAL A 49 7.81 8.09 -6.46
C VAL A 49 6.60 7.32 -6.95
N ALA A 50 6.14 6.36 -6.14
CA ALA A 50 4.91 5.63 -6.33
C ALA A 50 3.92 5.94 -5.20
N ASN A 51 2.69 6.27 -5.58
CA ASN A 51 1.59 6.52 -4.65
C ASN A 51 0.70 5.29 -4.60
N VAL A 52 0.47 4.77 -3.39
CA VAL A 52 -0.33 3.58 -3.16
C VAL A 52 -1.48 3.93 -2.23
N HIS A 53 -2.70 3.69 -2.69
CA HIS A 53 -3.89 3.72 -1.85
C HIS A 53 -4.17 2.31 -1.34
N ILE A 54 -4.47 2.19 -0.05
CA ILE A 54 -4.68 0.91 0.61
C ILE A 54 -6.05 0.95 1.28
N THR A 55 -6.87 -0.06 1.00
CA THR A 55 -8.18 -0.23 1.63
C THR A 55 -8.14 -1.49 2.45
N ALA A 56 -8.50 -1.42 3.73
CA ALA A 56 -8.56 -2.56 4.64
C ALA A 56 -10.01 -2.81 5.08
N TRP A 57 -10.45 -4.06 5.03
CA TRP A 57 -11.80 -4.49 5.39
C TRP A 57 -11.78 -5.90 6.01
N GLN A 58 -12.86 -6.31 6.65
CA GLN A 58 -12.99 -7.66 7.20
C GLN A 58 -14.03 -8.48 6.43
N GLU A 59 -15.27 -8.00 6.41
CA GLU A 59 -16.39 -8.72 5.82
C GLU A 59 -16.66 -8.29 4.36
N ASP A 60 -16.70 -6.97 4.14
CA ASP A 60 -17.12 -6.36 2.88
C ASP A 60 -16.17 -5.21 2.50
N GLU A 61 -15.64 -5.23 1.28
CA GLU A 61 -14.71 -4.21 0.79
C GLU A 61 -15.37 -2.83 0.66
N ASP A 62 -16.66 -2.77 0.38
CA ASP A 62 -17.43 -1.52 0.31
C ASP A 62 -17.63 -0.91 1.72
N LYS A 63 -17.31 -1.66 2.77
CA LYS A 63 -17.35 -1.23 4.17
C LYS A 63 -15.96 -1.32 4.81
N PRO A 64 -15.00 -0.51 4.35
CA PRO A 64 -13.65 -0.56 4.89
C PRO A 64 -13.63 -0.19 6.38
N THR A 65 -12.77 -0.85 7.13
CA THR A 65 -12.51 -0.51 8.52
C THR A 65 -11.43 0.56 8.64
N ALA A 66 -10.50 0.59 7.69
CA ALA A 66 -9.49 1.63 7.58
C ALA A 66 -9.07 1.86 6.12
N THR A 67 -8.59 3.06 5.85
CA THR A 67 -7.95 3.43 4.58
C THR A 67 -6.57 3.98 4.85
N ALA A 68 -5.61 3.68 3.99
CA ALA A 68 -4.25 4.18 4.10
C ALA A 68 -3.76 4.76 2.79
N ARG A 69 -2.80 5.67 2.91
CA ARG A 69 -2.02 6.22 1.80
C ARG A 69 -0.56 6.02 2.11
N ALA A 70 0.17 5.51 1.14
CA ALA A 70 1.60 5.29 1.24
C ALA A 70 2.29 5.90 0.04
N HIS A 71 3.37 6.61 0.28
CA HIS A 71 4.26 7.08 -0.77
C HIS A 71 5.59 6.35 -0.65
N PHE A 72 6.01 5.76 -1.76
CA PHE A 72 7.21 4.97 -1.84
C PHE A 72 8.19 5.64 -2.79
N LEU A 73 9.45 5.70 -2.39
CA LEU A 73 10.56 6.02 -3.26
C LEU A 73 10.91 4.77 -4.06
N ILE A 74 10.87 4.91 -5.39
CA ILE A 74 11.40 3.94 -6.34
C ILE A 74 12.81 4.39 -6.64
N ASP A 75 13.78 3.77 -5.99
CA ASP A 75 15.19 3.95 -6.33
C ASP A 75 15.52 2.91 -7.41
N ASP A 76 15.75 3.37 -8.64
CA ASP A 76 16.34 2.55 -9.68
C ASP A 76 17.85 2.56 -9.42
N GLU A 77 18.29 1.75 -8.45
CA GLU A 77 19.71 1.60 -8.12
C GLU A 77 20.38 0.83 -9.28
N ILE A 78 20.54 1.51 -10.43
CA ILE A 78 21.52 1.16 -11.47
C ILE A 78 22.75 2.02 -11.17
N THR A 79 23.56 1.55 -10.22
CA THR A 79 24.99 1.89 -10.13
C THR A 79 25.74 0.65 -9.70
#